data_AF-A0A0U4CAQ9-F1
#
_entry.id   AF-A0A0U4CAQ9-F1
#
_cell.length_a   1.000
_cell.length_b   1.000
_cell.length_c   1.000
_cell.angle_alpha   90.00
_cell.angle_beta   90.00
_cell.angle_gamma   90.00
#
_symmetry.space_group_name_H-M   'P 1'
#
loop_
_entity.id
_entity.type
_entity.pdbx_description
1 polymer ?
#
loop_
_entity_poly.entity_id
_entity_poly.type
_entity_poly.pdbx_seq_one_letter_code
_entity_poly.pdbx_strand_id
1 'polypeptide(L)'
;MPATYQCFLCRGTIDVTSDDAMVVNVHRRIAEDEWGDDWFVDAAKDTFRFCSQAHLAEYMERFPLPPPNAGVVDDDHMSVGDWVGCFVLALLLLALLVGAVSGLVGLVSRLT
;
A
#
# COMPACT_ATOMS: atom_id res chain seq x y z
N MET A 1 -1.56 33.24 -14.28
CA MET A 1 -1.58 33.83 -12.92
C MET A 1 -0.34 33.30 -12.19
N PRO A 2 0.50 34.14 -11.56
CA PRO A 2 1.60 33.63 -10.74
C PRO A 2 0.99 32.82 -9.59
N ALA A 3 1.43 31.58 -9.42
CA ALA A 3 0.94 30.73 -8.35
C ALA A 3 1.46 31.29 -7.01
N THR A 4 0.58 31.93 -6.23
CA THR A 4 0.90 32.34 -4.86
C THR A 4 0.81 31.12 -3.97
N TYR A 5 1.96 30.59 -3.57
CA TYR A 5 2.04 29.51 -2.60
C TYR A 5 1.80 30.06 -1.18
N GLN A 6 1.29 29.21 -0.29
CA GLN A 6 1.09 29.54 1.13
C GLN A 6 1.95 28.66 2.03
N CYS A 7 2.42 29.23 3.13
CA CYS A 7 3.09 28.48 4.18
C CYS A 7 2.09 27.60 4.94
N PHE A 8 2.44 26.33 5.14
CA PHE A 8 1.58 25.38 5.84
C PHE A 8 1.44 25.66 7.34
N LEU A 9 2.41 26.34 7.95
CA LEU A 9 2.35 26.75 9.35
C LEU A 9 1.58 28.06 9.53
N CYS A 10 2.09 29.18 9.01
CA CYS A 10 1.55 30.52 9.30
C CYS A 10 0.47 31.00 8.32
N ARG A 11 0.16 30.22 7.26
CA ARG A 11 -0.79 30.56 6.18
C ARG A 11 -0.48 31.84 5.40
N GLY A 12 0.66 32.48 5.66
CA GLY A 12 1.15 33.62 4.89
C GLY A 12 1.58 33.21 3.47
N THR A 13 1.59 34.18 2.56
CA THR A 13 2.14 34.00 1.21
C THR A 13 3.65 33.76 1.30
N ILE A 14 4.12 32.76 0.56
CA ILE A 14 5.54 32.38 0.51
C ILE A 14 6.11 32.70 -0.88
N ASP A 15 7.30 33.29 -0.87
CA ASP A 15 8.18 33.32 -2.04
C ASP A 15 9.04 32.05 -2.03
N VAL A 16 8.74 31.12 -2.92
CA VAL A 16 9.46 29.84 -3.04
C VAL A 16 10.85 29.99 -3.68
N THR A 17 11.18 31.18 -4.20
CA THR A 17 12.50 31.48 -4.77
C THR A 17 13.47 32.09 -3.76
N SER A 18 12.99 32.40 -2.55
CA SER A 18 13.83 32.87 -1.44
C SER A 18 14.73 31.74 -0.92
N ASP A 19 15.96 32.09 -0.54
CA ASP A 19 16.94 31.16 0.06
C ASP A 19 16.45 30.56 1.39
N ASP A 20 15.56 31.26 2.08
CA ASP A 20 14.99 30.81 3.36
C ASP A 20 13.81 29.83 3.17
N ALA A 21 13.25 29.72 1.96
CA ALA A 21 12.07 28.93 1.70
C ALA A 21 12.38 27.42 1.76
N MET A 22 11.54 26.69 2.49
CA MET A 22 11.66 25.24 2.62
C MET A 22 10.53 24.53 1.87
N VAL A 23 10.89 23.68 0.90
CA VAL A 23 9.96 22.83 0.17
C VAL A 23 10.27 21.37 0.50
N VAL A 24 9.36 20.73 1.24
CA VAL A 24 9.53 19.36 1.71
C VAL A 24 8.57 18.45 0.97
N ASN A 25 9.11 17.34 0.48
CA ASN A 25 8.42 16.37 -0.32
C ASN A 25 8.32 15.06 0.46
N VAL A 26 7.12 14.69 0.86
CA VAL A 26 6.86 13.46 1.61
C VAL A 26 6.23 12.44 0.67
N HIS A 27 6.91 11.32 0.52
CA HIS A 27 6.42 10.18 -0.25
C HIS A 27 5.66 9.27 0.72
N ARG A 28 4.35 9.08 0.50
CA ARG A 28 3.57 8.12 1.29
C ARG A 28 3.58 6.79 0.54
N ARG A 29 4.15 5.76 1.17
CA ARG A 29 4.30 4.37 0.68
C ARG A 29 5.44 4.22 -0.31
N ILE A 30 6.57 3.73 0.19
CA ILE A 30 7.59 3.07 -0.63
C ILE A 30 7.60 1.64 -0.08
N ALA A 31 7.21 0.67 -0.91
CA ALA A 31 7.30 -0.73 -0.54
C ALA A 31 8.80 -1.09 -0.42
N GLU A 32 9.16 -1.84 0.63
CA GLU A 32 10.55 -2.12 1.00
C GLU A 32 11.26 -3.00 -0.05
N ASP A 33 10.51 -3.68 -0.92
CA ASP A 33 10.97 -4.50 -2.04
C ASP A 33 11.23 -3.71 -3.35
N GLU A 34 10.88 -2.42 -3.40
CA GLU A 34 11.06 -1.54 -4.56
C GLU A 34 12.23 -0.54 -4.39
N TRP A 35 13.24 -0.88 -3.57
CA TRP A 35 14.50 -0.13 -3.54
C TRP A 35 15.35 -0.40 -4.80
N GLY A 36 14.85 0.04 -5.96
CA GLY A 36 15.57 0.05 -7.23
C GLY A 36 16.00 1.47 -7.62
N ASP A 37 17.14 1.60 -8.32
CA ASP A 37 17.76 2.87 -8.71
C ASP A 37 16.90 3.76 -9.65
N ASP A 38 15.77 3.25 -10.15
CA ASP A 38 15.01 3.88 -11.23
C ASP A 38 13.75 4.66 -10.81
N TRP A 39 13.20 4.57 -9.60
CA TRP A 39 11.83 5.08 -9.34
C TRP A 39 11.70 6.14 -8.22
N PHE A 40 11.50 7.39 -8.67
CA PHE A 40 10.72 8.42 -7.97
C PHE A 40 9.37 8.66 -8.69
N VAL A 41 8.73 7.59 -9.17
CA VAL A 41 7.55 7.68 -10.03
C VAL A 41 6.37 6.95 -9.37
N ASP A 42 5.92 7.44 -8.21
CA ASP A 42 4.56 7.08 -7.76
C ASP A 42 3.80 8.30 -7.21
N ALA A 43 2.51 8.34 -7.57
CA ALA A 43 1.67 9.53 -7.72
C ALA A 43 1.19 10.17 -6.41
N ALA A 44 1.52 9.60 -5.25
CA ALA A 44 1.07 10.05 -3.93
C ALA A 44 2.18 10.81 -3.18
N LYS A 45 2.52 12.00 -3.68
CA LYS A 45 3.51 12.89 -3.08
C LYS A 45 2.83 14.09 -2.42
N ASP A 46 3.02 14.26 -1.12
CA ASP A 46 2.63 15.48 -0.43
C ASP A 46 3.78 16.49 -0.49
N THR A 47 3.51 17.66 -1.06
CA THR A 47 4.48 18.77 -1.10
C THR A 47 4.10 19.83 -0.08
N PHE A 48 4.87 19.92 1.00
CA PHE A 48 4.75 20.93 2.04
C PHE A 48 5.67 22.12 1.76
N ARG A 49 5.22 23.33 2.09
CA ARG A 49 5.94 24.58 1.83
C ARG A 49 5.97 25.45 3.08
N PHE A 50 7.14 25.98 3.43
CA PHE A 50 7.35 26.77 4.63
C PHE A 50 8.24 27.98 4.36
N CYS A 51 7.96 29.11 5.03
CA CYS A 51 8.74 30.33 4.87
C CYS A 51 10.18 30.23 5.40
N SER A 52 10.44 29.28 6.31
CA SER A 52 11.73 29.10 6.97
C SER A 52 11.89 27.68 7.52
N GLN A 53 13.12 27.30 7.84
CA GLN A 53 13.41 26.05 8.57
C GLN A 53 12.71 25.99 9.93
N ALA A 54 12.63 27.12 10.65
CA ALA A 54 11.95 27.18 11.94
C ALA A 54 10.47 26.83 11.80
N HIS A 55 9.80 27.31 10.74
CA HIS A 55 8.40 26.98 10.49
C HIS A 55 8.19 25.51 10.14
N LEU A 56 9.13 24.90 9.42
CA LEU A 56 9.11 23.46 9.16
C LEU A 56 9.25 22.68 10.47
N ALA A 57 10.23 23.01 11.30
CA ALA A 57 10.47 22.33 12.58
C ALA A 57 9.24 22.38 13.48
N GLU A 58 8.65 23.56 13.68
CA GLU A 58 7.44 23.73 14.49
C GLU A 58 6.23 22.97 13.92
N TYR A 59 6.11 22.89 12.59
CA TYR A 59 5.05 22.10 11.96
C TYR A 59 5.24 20.60 12.19
N MET A 60 6.47 20.11 12.07
CA MET A 60 6.81 18.69 12.24
C MET A 60 6.71 18.22 13.70
N GLU A 61 6.93 19.11 14.66
CA GLU A 61 6.66 18.83 16.09
C GLU A 61 5.17 18.62 16.37
N ARG A 62 4.30 19.35 15.67
CA ARG A 62 2.84 19.27 15.85
C ARG A 62 2.19 18.14 15.06
N PHE A 63 2.72 17.86 13.88
CA PHE A 63 2.20 16.86 12.96
C PHE A 63 3.31 15.87 12.62
N PRO A 64 3.60 14.92 13.54
CA PRO A 64 4.58 13.88 13.26
C PRO A 64 4.14 13.10 12.03
N LEU A 65 5.07 12.85 11.12
CA LEU A 65 4.81 12.01 9.96
C LEU A 65 4.37 10.62 10.45
N PRO A 66 3.32 10.02 9.84
CA PRO A 66 2.95 8.65 10.19
C PRO A 66 4.18 7.75 10.00
N PRO A 67 4.44 6.81 10.94
CA PRO A 67 5.59 5.93 10.81
C PRO A 67 5.49 5.17 9.47
N PRO A 68 6.62 4.91 8.78
CA PRO A 68 6.65 4.42 7.40
C PRO A 68 5.89 3.11 7.17
N ASN A 69 5.61 2.39 8.24
CA ASN A 69 4.99 1.07 8.31
C ASN A 69 3.59 1.06 8.97
N ALA A 70 2.97 2.22 9.25
CA ALA A 70 1.63 2.30 9.86
C ALA A 70 0.49 1.72 8.99
N GLY A 71 0.79 1.30 7.77
CA GLY A 71 -0.15 0.70 6.81
C GLY A 71 0.05 -0.78 6.57
N VAL A 72 1.05 -1.44 7.18
CA VAL A 72 1.13 -2.90 7.19
C VAL A 72 0.26 -3.39 8.33
N VAL A 73 -1.05 -3.25 8.17
CA VAL A 73 -1.93 -4.27 8.74
C VAL A 73 -1.56 -5.50 7.94
N ASP A 74 -1.08 -6.55 8.60
CA ASP A 74 -1.00 -7.88 7.99
C ASP A 74 -2.37 -8.16 7.37
N ASP A 75 -2.51 -7.96 6.06
CA ASP A 75 -3.65 -8.38 5.26
C ASP A 75 -3.60 -9.90 5.02
N ASP A 76 -3.07 -10.65 5.99
CA ASP A 76 -3.31 -12.08 6.19
C ASP A 76 -4.77 -12.35 6.63
N HIS A 77 -5.63 -11.33 6.64
CA HIS A 77 -7.07 -11.52 6.63
C HIS A 77 -7.53 -11.97 5.24
N MET A 78 -7.30 -13.26 4.93
CA MET A 78 -7.97 -13.96 3.84
C MET A 78 -9.45 -13.55 3.82
N SER A 79 -9.89 -13.00 2.70
CA SER A 79 -11.28 -12.55 2.58
C SER A 79 -12.22 -13.74 2.80
N VAL A 80 -13.40 -13.52 3.37
CA VAL A 80 -14.41 -14.58 3.53
C VAL A 80 -14.72 -15.25 2.17
N GLY A 81 -14.59 -14.50 1.08
CA GLY A 81 -14.70 -15.00 -0.29
C GLY A 81 -13.64 -16.03 -0.66
N ASP A 82 -12.38 -15.80 -0.28
CA ASP A 82 -11.28 -16.75 -0.52
C ASP A 82 -11.46 -18.05 0.27
N TRP A 83 -11.96 -17.94 1.51
CA TRP A 83 -12.29 -19.11 2.34
C TRP A 83 -13.38 -19.98 1.70
N VAL A 84 -14.45 -19.35 1.21
CA VAL A 84 -15.56 -20.07 0.55
C VAL A 84 -15.08 -20.68 -0.78
N GLY A 85 -14.28 -19.96 -1.56
CA GLY A 85 -13.70 -20.46 -2.81
C GLY A 85 -12.83 -21.69 -2.60
N CYS A 86 -11.91 -21.64 -1.63
CA CYS A 86 -11.06 -22.77 -1.25
C CYS A 86 -11.88 -23.98 -0.77
N PHE A 87 -12.93 -23.75 0.03
CA PHE A 87 -13.78 -24.82 0.53
C PHE A 87 -14.55 -25.53 -0.60
N VAL A 88 -15.13 -24.78 -1.53
CA VAL A 88 -15.84 -25.35 -2.69
C VAL A 88 -14.88 -26.12 -3.60
N LEU A 89 -13.69 -25.57 -3.87
CA LEU A 89 -12.67 -26.25 -4.67
C LEU A 89 -12.23 -27.57 -4.01
N ALA A 90 -12.01 -27.56 -2.71
CA ALA A 90 -11.64 -28.75 -1.96
C ALA A 90 -12.72 -29.85 -2.04
N LEU A 91 -14.00 -29.49 -1.91
CA LEU A 91 -15.12 -30.43 -2.06
C LEU A 91 -15.20 -31.03 -3.47
N LEU A 92 -15.00 -30.21 -4.51
CA LEU A 92 -15.01 -30.69 -5.90
C LEU A 92 -13.87 -31.69 -6.17
N LEU A 93 -12.66 -31.40 -5.67
CA LEU A 93 -11.52 -32.31 -5.77
C LEU A 93 -11.80 -33.63 -5.05
N LEU A 94 -12.43 -33.56 -3.87
CA LEU A 94 -12.79 -34.75 -3.09
C LEU A 94 -13.84 -35.60 -3.82
N ALA A 95 -14.85 -34.97 -4.42
CA ALA A 95 -15.85 -35.66 -5.22
C ALA A 95 -15.24 -36.33 -6.46
N LEU A 96 -14.31 -35.66 -7.15
CA LEU A 96 -13.58 -36.23 -8.28
C LEU A 96 -12.75 -37.45 -7.86
N LEU A 97 -12.03 -37.36 -6.74
CA LEU A 97 -11.24 -38.47 -6.22
C LEU A 97 -12.11 -39.67 -5.85
N VAL A 98 -13.22 -39.45 -5.14
CA VAL A 98 -14.16 -40.52 -4.78
C VAL A 98 -14.74 -41.16 -6.04
N GLY A 99 -15.19 -40.35 -7.00
CA GLY A 99 -15.72 -40.85 -8.28
C GLY A 99 -14.69 -41.66 -9.06
N ALA A 100 -13.43 -41.22 -9.11
CA ALA A 100 -12.34 -41.93 -9.77
C ALA A 100 -12.04 -43.28 -9.09
N VAL A 101 -11.97 -43.31 -7.77
CA VAL A 101 -11.75 -44.54 -7.00
C VAL A 101 -12.91 -45.51 -7.16
N SER A 102 -14.15 -45.05 -7.04
CA SER A 102 -15.34 -45.89 -7.25
C SER A 102 -15.41 -46.43 -8.69
N GLY A 103 -15.09 -45.60 -9.68
CA GLY A 103 -15.00 -46.02 -11.08
C GLY A 103 -13.93 -47.09 -11.30
N LEU A 104 -12.74 -46.90 -10.74
CA LEU A 104 -11.64 -47.87 -10.81
C LEU A 104 -12.02 -49.21 -10.16
N VAL A 105 -12.60 -49.19 -8.95
CA VAL A 105 -13.07 -50.40 -8.25
C VAL A 105 -14.16 -51.11 -9.04
N GLY A 106 -15.10 -50.37 -9.63
CA GLY A 106 -16.14 -50.93 -10.49
C GLY A 106 -15.59 -51.56 -11.78
N LEU A 107 -14.48 -51.03 -12.31
CA LEU A 107 -13.83 -51.57 -13.50
C LEU A 107 -13.06 -52.85 -13.18
N VAL A 108 -12.31 -52.86 -12.07
CA VAL A 108 -11.53 -54.03 -11.61
C VAL A 108 -12.44 -55.19 -11.21
N SER A 109 -13.53 -54.93 -10.49
CA SER A 109 -14.48 -55.97 -10.05
C SER A 109 -15.24 -56.64 -11.20
N ARG A 110 -15.29 -56.03 -12.38
CA ARG A 110 -15.87 -56.63 -13.60
C ARG A 110 -14.87 -57.43 -14.43
N LEU A 111 -13.58 -57.28 -14.17
CA LEU A 111 -12.49 -57.94 -14.90
C LEU A 111 -12.02 -59.23 -14.22
N THR A 112 -12.24 -59.37 -12.91
CA THR A 112 -12.07 -60.60 -12.12
C THR A 112 -13.33 -61.44 -12.10
#